data_AF-A0A563F0B3-F1
#
_entry.id   AF-A0A563F0B3-F1
#
_cell.length_a   1.000
_cell.length_b   1.000
_cell.length_c   1.000
_cell.angle_alpha   90.00
_cell.angle_beta   90.00
_cell.angle_gamma   90.00
#
_symmetry.space_group_name_H-M   'P 1'
#
loop_
_entity.id
_entity.type
_entity.pdbx_description
1 polymer ?
#
loop_
_entity_poly.entity_id
_entity_poly.type
_entity_poly.pdbx_seq_one_letter_code
_entity_poly.pdbx_strand_id
1 'polypeptide(L)'
;MADGVVNVKAKENYATFRAAITLLHEVIDEQVRGFIDKAEDAKIPSEAWSVPSADELKSLANKAIREIEELTEDAKKYEVVLIARGWRV
;
A
#
# COMPACT_ATOMS: atom_id res chain seq x y z
N MET A 1 -22.88 -26.83 4.47
CA MET A 1 -23.46 -25.48 4.66
C MET A 1 -22.46 -24.48 5.25
N ALA A 2 -21.39 -24.91 5.96
CA ALA A 2 -20.37 -24.01 6.50
C ALA A 2 -19.40 -23.45 5.42
N ASP A 3 -19.04 -24.26 4.41
CA ASP A 3 -18.05 -23.88 3.39
C ASP A 3 -18.48 -22.68 2.53
N GLY A 4 -19.78 -22.51 2.30
CA GLY A 4 -20.31 -21.38 1.52
C GLY A 4 -20.13 -20.03 2.22
N VAL A 5 -20.31 -19.99 3.55
CA VAL A 5 -20.16 -18.76 4.36
C VAL A 5 -18.69 -18.39 4.52
N VAL A 6 -17.82 -19.39 4.72
CA VAL A 6 -16.36 -19.19 4.79
C VAL A 6 -15.83 -18.65 3.46
N ASN A 7 -16.34 -19.15 2.34
CA ASN A 7 -15.95 -18.71 1.00
C ASN A 7 -16.39 -17.25 0.72
N VAL A 8 -17.61 -16.86 1.10
CA VAL A 8 -18.06 -15.46 0.96
C VAL A 8 -17.23 -14.52 1.82
N LYS A 9 -17.01 -14.86 3.09
CA LYS A 9 -16.24 -14.01 4.02
C LYS A 9 -14.79 -13.83 3.57
N ALA A 10 -14.18 -14.90 3.04
CA ALA A 10 -12.82 -14.82 2.54
C ALA A 10 -12.70 -13.96 1.27
N LYS A 11 -13.69 -14.00 0.37
CA LYS A 11 -13.71 -13.08 -0.79
C LYS A 11 -13.89 -11.63 -0.38
N GLU A 12 -14.79 -11.35 0.56
CA GLU A 12 -14.98 -10.01 1.11
C GLU A 12 -13.67 -9.49 1.72
N ASN A 13 -13.03 -10.30 2.57
CA ASN A 13 -11.76 -9.93 3.20
C ASN A 13 -10.65 -9.70 2.17
N TYR A 14 -10.56 -10.53 1.12
CA TYR A 14 -9.59 -10.36 0.04
C TYR A 14 -9.86 -9.10 -0.78
N ALA A 15 -11.13 -8.83 -1.11
CA ALA A 15 -11.52 -7.60 -1.81
C ALA A 15 -11.22 -6.35 -0.98
N THR A 16 -11.53 -6.36 0.31
CA THR A 16 -11.18 -5.28 1.25
C THR A 16 -9.66 -5.08 1.33
N PHE A 17 -8.89 -6.17 1.43
CA PHE A 17 -7.44 -6.12 1.45
C PHE A 17 -6.87 -5.50 0.17
N ARG A 18 -7.36 -5.91 -1.00
CA ARG A 18 -6.89 -5.36 -2.29
C ARG A 18 -7.26 -3.88 -2.42
N ALA A 19 -8.46 -3.49 -2.00
CA ALA A 19 -8.87 -2.09 -1.99
C ALA A 19 -8.00 -1.23 -1.03
N ALA A 20 -7.65 -1.76 0.14
CA ALA A 20 -6.79 -1.07 1.10
C ALA A 20 -5.36 -0.90 0.56
N ILE A 21 -4.81 -1.90 -0.12
CA ILE A 21 -3.50 -1.82 -0.80
C ILE A 21 -3.51 -0.76 -1.90
N THR A 22 -4.54 -0.75 -2.74
CA THR A 22 -4.68 0.26 -3.80
C THR A 22 -4.75 1.67 -3.21
N LEU A 23 -5.58 1.88 -2.19
CA LEU A 23 -5.68 3.16 -1.50
C LEU A 23 -4.34 3.59 -0.89
N LEU A 24 -3.62 2.67 -0.25
CA LEU A 24 -2.32 2.97 0.35
C LEU A 24 -1.30 3.40 -0.72
N HIS A 25 -1.30 2.72 -1.87
CA HIS A 25 -0.44 3.08 -3.00
C HIS A 25 -0.75 4.48 -3.52
N GLU A 26 -2.03 4.79 -3.76
CA GLU A 26 -2.49 6.12 -4.20
C GLU A 26 -2.10 7.22 -3.20
N VAL A 27 -2.27 6.98 -1.90
CA VAL A 27 -1.91 7.96 -0.86
C VAL A 27 -0.41 8.25 -0.86
N ILE A 28 0.44 7.21 -0.96
CA ILE A 28 1.89 7.42 -0.95
C ILE A 28 2.35 8.09 -2.25
N ASP A 29 1.84 7.66 -3.40
CA ASP A 29 2.30 8.18 -4.69
C ASP A 29 1.80 9.60 -4.95
N GLU A 30 0.52 9.90 -4.65
CA GLU A 30 -0.06 11.20 -4.95
C GLU A 30 0.10 12.22 -3.81
N GLN A 31 -0.19 11.82 -2.57
CA GLN A 31 -0.27 12.77 -1.46
C GLN A 31 1.07 12.95 -0.77
N VAL A 32 1.78 11.85 -0.49
CA VAL A 32 3.06 11.92 0.22
C VAL A 32 4.14 12.52 -0.67
N ARG A 33 4.24 12.14 -1.96
CA ARG A 33 5.20 12.80 -2.88
C ARG A 33 4.95 14.29 -3.00
N GLY A 34 3.69 14.70 -3.20
CA GLY A 34 3.34 16.12 -3.27
C GLY A 34 3.62 16.91 -1.99
N PHE A 35 3.65 16.25 -0.82
CA PHE A 35 4.11 16.86 0.42
C PHE A 35 5.64 16.97 0.48
N ILE A 36 6.36 15.94 0.02
CA ILE A 36 7.82 15.93 -0.01
C ILE A 36 8.36 17.02 -0.94
N ASP A 37 7.75 17.22 -2.11
CA ASP A 37 8.14 18.28 -3.04
C ASP A 37 7.98 19.67 -2.40
N LYS A 38 6.91 19.89 -1.62
CA LYS A 38 6.73 21.14 -0.86
C LYS A 38 7.74 21.30 0.27
N ALA A 39 8.21 20.21 0.86
CA ALA A 39 9.23 20.23 1.90
C ALA A 39 10.62 20.56 1.33
N GLU A 40 10.91 20.16 0.09
CA GLU A 40 12.14 20.53 -0.64
C GLU A 40 12.23 22.05 -0.85
N ASP A 41 11.11 22.70 -1.18
CA ASP A 41 11.04 24.15 -1.37
C ASP A 41 10.92 24.96 -0.05
N ALA A 42 10.69 24.28 1.08
CA ALA A 42 10.46 24.94 2.35
C ALA A 42 11.78 25.43 2.97
N LYS A 43 11.81 26.72 3.34
CA LYS A 43 12.87 27.26 4.21
C LYS A 43 12.63 26.82 5.64
N ILE A 44 13.16 25.66 6.00
CA ILE A 44 13.07 25.14 7.38
C ILE A 44 14.04 25.93 8.28
N PRO A 45 13.56 26.57 9.37
CA PRO A 45 14.42 27.26 10.32
C PRO A 45 15.43 26.30 10.96
N SER A 46 16.65 26.76 11.22
CA SER A 46 17.70 25.94 11.86
C SER A 46 17.36 25.47 13.29
N GLU A 47 16.37 26.10 13.91
CA GLU A 47 15.87 25.80 15.26
C GLU A 47 14.67 24.83 15.25
N ALA A 48 14.19 24.44 14.07
CA ALA A 48 13.09 23.50 13.94
C ALA A 48 13.51 22.09 14.38
N TRP A 49 12.53 21.25 14.76
CA TRP A 49 12.78 19.83 14.99
C TRP A 49 13.47 19.20 13.78
N SER A 50 14.36 18.24 14.04
CA SER A 50 15.08 17.50 12.99
C SER A 50 14.09 16.77 12.09
N VAL A 51 13.76 17.37 10.95
CA VAL A 51 12.98 16.73 9.89
C VAL A 51 13.97 16.03 8.96
N PRO A 52 13.70 14.79 8.52
CA PRO A 52 14.48 14.16 7.47
C PRO A 52 14.51 15.05 6.22
N SER A 53 15.65 15.04 5.52
CA SER A 53 15.80 15.76 4.24
C SER A 53 14.79 15.26 3.21
N ALA A 54 14.51 16.10 2.20
CA ALA A 54 13.63 15.71 1.10
C ALA A 54 14.10 14.42 0.41
N ASP A 55 15.41 14.24 0.24
CA ASP A 55 16.00 13.02 -0.33
C ASP A 55 15.76 11.78 0.54
N GLU A 56 15.87 11.91 1.86
CA GLU A 56 15.54 10.82 2.80
C GLU A 56 14.05 10.47 2.73
N LEU A 57 13.17 11.46 2.67
CA LEU A 57 11.73 11.24 2.53
C LEU A 57 11.38 10.58 1.19
N LYS A 58 12.00 11.01 0.08
CA LYS A 58 11.85 10.38 -1.25
C LYS A 58 12.28 8.92 -1.22
N SER A 59 13.41 8.62 -0.56
CA SER A 59 13.92 7.27 -0.41
C SER A 59 12.98 6.37 0.39
N LEU A 60 12.43 6.88 1.50
CA LEU A 60 11.43 6.17 2.30
C LEU A 60 10.13 5.92 1.53
N ALA A 61 9.64 6.91 0.78
CA ALA A 61 8.46 6.76 -0.07
C ALA A 61 8.66 5.70 -1.16
N ASN A 62 9.81 5.73 -1.85
CA ASN A 62 10.15 4.71 -2.85
C ASN A 62 10.23 3.31 -2.26
N LYS A 63 10.80 3.17 -1.06
CA LYS A 63 10.85 1.89 -0.34
C LYS A 63 9.44 1.38 0.01
N ALA A 64 8.59 2.26 0.52
CA ALA A 64 7.22 1.91 0.87
C ALA A 64 6.40 1.47 -0.35
N ILE A 65 6.53 2.18 -1.49
CA ILE A 65 5.88 1.78 -2.76
C ILE A 65 6.33 0.39 -3.18
N ARG A 66 7.64 0.13 -3.16
CA ARG A 66 8.18 -1.18 -3.51
C ARG A 66 7.65 -2.31 -2.62
N GLU A 67 7.59 -2.08 -1.31
CA GLU A 67 7.01 -3.06 -0.37
C GLU A 67 5.52 -3.32 -0.65
N ILE A 68 4.77 -2.29 -1.05
CA ILE A 68 3.37 -2.42 -1.45
C ILE A 68 3.23 -3.21 -2.75
N GLU A 69 4.10 -2.97 -3.74
CA GLU A 69 4.14 -3.73 -4.99
C GLU A 69 4.44 -5.22 -4.73
N GLU A 70 5.45 -5.50 -3.91
CA GLU A 70 5.81 -6.87 -3.51
C GLU A 70 4.64 -7.57 -2.79
N LEU A 71 3.98 -6.86 -1.85
CA LEU A 71 2.79 -7.37 -1.17
C LEU A 71 1.61 -7.61 -2.14
N THR A 72 1.46 -6.74 -3.15
CA THR A 72 0.42 -6.88 -4.18
C THR A 72 0.66 -8.10 -5.07
N GLU A 73 1.90 -8.34 -5.48
CA GLU A 73 2.26 -9.53 -6.26
C GLU A 73 2.07 -10.82 -5.46
N ASP A 74 2.43 -10.81 -4.17
CA ASP A 74 2.17 -11.94 -3.29
C ASP A 74 0.67 -12.18 -3.08
N ALA A 75 -0.12 -11.10 -2.96
CA ALA A 75 -1.58 -11.19 -2.90
C ALA A 75 -2.19 -11.88 -4.14
N LYS A 76 -1.70 -11.57 -5.34
CA LYS A 76 -2.15 -12.21 -6.59
C LYS A 76 -1.89 -13.72 -6.60
N LYS A 77 -0.78 -14.18 -6.01
CA LYS A 77 -0.50 -15.62 -5.88
C LYS A 77 -1.55 -16.32 -5.02
N TYR A 78 -2.04 -15.66 -3.97
CA TYR A 78 -3.15 -16.18 -3.17
C TYR A 78 -4.46 -16.24 -3.96
N GLU A 79 -4.72 -15.30 -4.85
CA GLU A 79 -5.88 -15.33 -5.76
C GLU A 79 -5.88 -16.60 -6.63
N VAL A 80 -4.73 -16.94 -7.22
CA VAL A 80 -4.56 -18.15 -8.04
C VAL A 80 -4.81 -19.41 -7.21
N VAL A 81 -4.32 -19.46 -5.97
CA VAL A 81 -4.54 -20.59 -5.05
C VAL A 81 -6.01 -20.71 -4.64
N LEU A 82 -6.70 -19.58 -4.42
CA LEU A 82 -8.13 -19.55 -4.10
C LEU A 82 -8.96 -20.08 -5.28
N ILE A 83 -8.67 -19.60 -6.51
CA ILE A 83 -9.32 -20.08 -7.73
C ILE A 83 -9.08 -21.59 -7.93
N ALA A 84 -7.83 -22.05 -7.79
CA ALA A 84 -7.46 -23.46 -7.95
C ALA A 84 -8.16 -24.39 -6.93
N ARG A 85 -8.51 -23.88 -5.74
CA ARG A 85 -9.28 -24.59 -4.71
C ARG A 85 -10.80 -24.55 -4.96
N GLY A 86 -11.24 -24.07 -6.12
CA GLY A 86 -12.66 -24.00 -6.49
C GLY A 86 -13.40 -22.82 -5.88
N TRP A 87 -12.69 -21.85 -5.29
CA TRP A 87 -13.31 -20.64 -4.77
C TRP A 87 -13.44 -19.66 -5.93
N ARG A 88 -14.66 -19.43 -6.41
CA ARG A 88 -14.94 -18.43 -7.47
C ARG A 88 -14.65 -17.03 -6.93
N VAL A 89 -13.44 -16.51 -7.07
CA VAL A 89 -13.12 -15.11 -6.74
C VAL A 89 -14.02 -14.18 -7.54
#